data_AF-A0A1H2WDH6-F1
#
_entry.id   AF-A0A1H2WDH6-F1
#
_cell.length_a   1.000
_cell.length_b   1.000
_cell.length_c   1.000
_cell.angle_alpha   90.00
_cell.angle_beta   90.00
_cell.angle_gamma   90.00
#
_symmetry.space_group_name_H-M   'P 1'
#
loop_
_entity.id
_entity.type
_entity.pdbx_description
1 polymer ?
#
loop_
_entity_poly.entity_id
_entity_poly.type
_entity_poly.pdbx_seq_one_letter_code
_entity_poly.pdbx_strand_id
1 'polypeptide(L)'
;MLQHTERRRWRWLLVGALLPGLFAGQLDNTLQQRMPRYIQRYVQGGPRLGLLQWPEDLQAVRYELEVFSQVPDDLDPDHPVEEVLYRNEEIYTNRILLDEGQLLSLDDGLPLFWRVRAYDLEGNPMGAYSQPAELQSTLERNMRDAPVPRPMETGVPGSRLLYPVYAYTALPGASQYEVEVLDQLPETRGGILPSRHRIYAETTELTDLYDKEPRIGTYYWRVRGMDAKGRPVGEWSLPEKVELEPSEQVPVGIFGDSISHGGGRLSFSPADLAYSYAHYMDVPAVNLSESGDTSEMMVERFERDVLPFGLKTLLIMGGSNSLRNGTDPEEVIGDLRKIQELCRDNGITPVLLTLAPINPGNIEKAFDEPTDSHWQESFRKVNAFIRTQPHIDVAAPFEAMGPELPTEMALDGLHGDVPMKRIMGRVISDHIREFL
;
A
#
# COMPACT_ATOMS: atom_id res chain seq x y z
N MET A 1 -54.13 -54.06 15.65
CA MET A 1 -52.83 -54.68 15.34
C MET A 1 -51.80 -53.58 15.60
N LEU A 2 -51.18 -53.43 16.79
CA LEU A 2 -50.35 -54.39 17.55
C LEU A 2 -49.19 -54.93 16.69
N GLN A 3 -47.89 -54.76 17.00
CA GLN A 3 -47.13 -54.14 18.13
C GLN A 3 -45.83 -53.51 17.54
N HIS A 4 -45.29 -52.35 18.00
CA HIS A 4 -44.34 -52.15 19.13
C HIS A 4 -43.13 -53.14 19.13
N THR A 5 -41.85 -52.79 19.37
CA THR A 5 -41.15 -51.89 20.33
C THR A 5 -39.75 -51.45 19.80
N GLU A 6 -38.94 -50.50 20.32
CA GLU A 6 -39.09 -49.31 21.19
C GLU A 6 -37.79 -48.44 21.18
N ARG A 7 -37.92 -47.11 20.96
CA ARG A 7 -37.27 -45.99 21.70
C ARG A 7 -35.76 -45.62 21.68
N ARG A 8 -35.58 -44.27 21.68
CA ARG A 8 -34.64 -43.38 22.43
C ARG A 8 -33.11 -43.49 22.15
N ARG A 9 -32.38 -42.43 21.81
CA ARG A 9 -32.06 -41.12 22.46
C ARG A 9 -30.98 -41.19 23.58
N TRP A 10 -29.92 -40.39 23.38
CA TRP A 10 -29.01 -39.71 24.34
C TRP A 10 -27.75 -40.42 24.91
N ARG A 11 -26.61 -39.71 24.74
CA ARG A 11 -25.56 -39.35 25.75
C ARG A 11 -24.40 -40.31 26.14
N TRP A 12 -23.18 -39.85 25.76
CA TRP A 12 -22.01 -39.52 26.63
C TRP A 12 -21.10 -40.59 27.30
N LEU A 13 -19.79 -40.36 27.12
CA LEU A 13 -18.64 -40.46 28.07
C LEU A 13 -17.91 -41.82 28.36
N LEU A 14 -16.63 -41.82 27.94
CA LEU A 14 -15.38 -42.07 28.71
C LEU A 14 -14.94 -43.46 29.27
N VAL A 15 -13.68 -43.79 28.93
CA VAL A 15 -12.55 -44.27 29.79
C VAL A 15 -12.36 -45.78 30.10
N GLY A 16 -11.08 -46.21 30.01
CA GLY A 16 -10.49 -47.41 30.64
C GLY A 16 -10.23 -48.59 29.68
N ALA A 17 -9.06 -48.81 29.06
CA ALA A 17 -7.67 -48.98 29.53
C ALA A 17 -7.31 -50.41 30.04
N LEU A 18 -6.26 -51.01 29.42
CA LEU A 18 -5.26 -52.00 29.92
C LEU A 18 -5.04 -53.28 29.07
N LEU A 19 -3.97 -53.27 28.24
CA LEU A 19 -2.82 -54.21 28.10
C LEU A 19 -2.96 -55.75 28.29
N PRO A 20 -1.99 -56.60 27.82
CA PRO A 20 -0.93 -56.42 26.80
C PRO A 20 -0.89 -57.56 25.73
N GLY A 21 -0.10 -57.41 24.65
CA GLY A 21 0.10 -58.51 23.68
C GLY A 21 1.22 -58.27 22.66
N LEU A 22 2.35 -58.95 22.86
CA LEU A 22 3.52 -58.94 21.97
C LEU A 22 3.20 -59.26 20.50
N PHE A 23 3.56 -58.34 19.60
CA PHE A 23 4.09 -58.71 18.28
C PHE A 23 5.22 -57.76 17.89
N ALA A 24 6.45 -58.26 18.03
CA ALA A 24 7.60 -57.68 17.34
C ALA A 24 7.55 -58.17 15.90
N GLY A 25 7.18 -57.29 14.97
CA GLY A 25 7.12 -57.56 13.54
C GLY A 25 7.27 -56.25 12.79
N GLN A 26 8.22 -56.21 11.86
CA GLN A 26 8.59 -54.99 11.13
C GLN A 26 7.38 -54.41 10.38
N LEU A 27 6.96 -53.21 10.79
CA LEU A 27 6.21 -52.30 9.95
C LEU A 27 7.05 -51.04 9.75
N ASP A 28 7.29 -50.71 8.49
CA ASP A 28 8.08 -49.56 8.08
C ASP A 28 7.56 -48.27 8.70
N ASN A 29 8.47 -47.44 9.17
CA ASN A 29 8.16 -46.21 9.90
C ASN A 29 7.78 -45.06 8.94
N THR A 30 6.88 -45.33 7.99
CA THR A 30 6.45 -44.42 6.91
C THR A 30 5.24 -43.56 7.26
N LEU A 31 4.95 -43.42 8.56
CA LEU A 31 4.05 -42.40 9.11
C LEU A 31 4.79 -41.47 10.09
N GLN A 32 6.02 -41.08 9.73
CA GLN A 32 6.58 -39.83 10.23
C GLN A 32 5.67 -38.70 9.72
N GLN A 33 4.77 -38.23 10.60
CA GLN A 33 3.92 -37.07 10.32
C GLN A 33 4.83 -35.94 9.85
N ARG A 34 4.71 -35.54 8.57
CA ARG A 34 5.35 -34.34 8.07
C ARG A 34 4.70 -33.15 8.78
N MET A 35 5.25 -32.79 9.93
CA MET A 35 4.89 -31.53 10.59
C MET A 35 5.03 -30.42 9.55
N PRO A 36 4.00 -29.57 9.36
CA PRO A 36 4.09 -28.42 8.48
C PRO A 36 5.37 -27.61 8.77
N ARG A 37 5.98 -27.03 7.73
CA ARG A 37 7.23 -26.25 7.86
C ARG A 37 7.14 -25.18 8.95
N TYR A 38 5.97 -24.56 9.16
CA TYR A 38 5.76 -23.59 10.25
C TYR A 38 5.89 -24.22 11.65
N ILE A 39 5.41 -25.45 11.87
CA ILE A 39 5.59 -26.15 13.17
C ILE A 39 7.08 -26.49 13.36
N GLN A 40 7.79 -26.85 12.29
CA GLN A 40 9.25 -27.05 12.37
C GLN A 40 9.98 -25.73 12.71
N ARG A 41 9.64 -24.60 12.07
CA ARG A 41 10.15 -23.26 12.43
C ARG A 41 9.88 -22.94 13.90
N TYR A 42 8.63 -23.07 14.35
CA TYR A 42 8.22 -22.74 15.72
C TYR A 42 8.89 -23.61 16.80
N VAL A 43 9.15 -24.89 16.49
CA VAL A 43 9.83 -25.83 17.40
C VAL A 43 11.36 -25.66 17.40
N GLN A 44 11.95 -25.11 16.33
CA GLN A 44 13.39 -24.84 16.24
C GLN A 44 13.80 -23.41 16.64
N GLY A 45 12.86 -22.58 17.10
CA GLY A 45 13.14 -21.22 17.63
C GLY A 45 12.80 -20.06 16.68
N GLY A 46 12.19 -20.35 15.53
CA GLY A 46 11.84 -19.34 14.51
C GLY A 46 13.05 -18.88 13.68
N PRO A 47 12.81 -18.13 12.59
CA PRO A 47 13.87 -17.38 11.92
C PRO A 47 14.44 -16.30 12.84
N ARG A 48 15.76 -16.05 12.76
CA ARG A 48 16.38 -14.91 13.45
C ARG A 48 16.16 -13.67 12.59
N LEU A 49 15.08 -12.94 12.84
CA LEU A 49 14.68 -11.82 11.98
C LEU A 49 15.24 -10.48 12.46
N GLY A 50 15.91 -9.78 11.56
CA GLY A 50 16.35 -8.39 11.73
C GLY A 50 15.80 -7.51 10.62
N LEU A 51 15.24 -6.34 10.97
CA LEU A 51 14.82 -5.33 10.01
C LEU A 51 15.99 -4.40 9.70
N LEU A 52 16.35 -4.29 8.42
CA LEU A 52 17.30 -3.33 7.90
C LEU A 52 16.54 -2.18 7.24
N GLN A 53 16.93 -0.94 7.53
CA GLN A 53 16.35 0.27 6.93
C GLN A 53 17.44 1.30 6.65
N TRP A 54 17.28 2.06 5.57
CA TRP A 54 18.16 3.16 5.14
C TRP A 54 17.38 4.46 4.89
N PRO A 55 18.05 5.61 4.74
CA PRO A 55 17.41 6.84 4.29
C PRO A 55 16.71 6.64 2.94
N GLU A 56 15.46 7.07 2.84
CA GLU A 56 14.67 6.93 1.62
C GLU A 56 15.06 7.98 0.59
N ASP A 57 15.35 7.53 -0.63
CA ASP A 57 15.37 8.37 -1.83
C ASP A 57 13.98 8.33 -2.48
N LEU A 58 13.28 9.47 -2.43
CA LEU A 58 11.97 9.70 -3.05
C LEU A 58 12.03 9.78 -4.59
N GLN A 59 13.19 9.52 -5.17
CA GLN A 59 13.37 9.29 -6.60
C GLN A 59 13.85 7.86 -6.90
N ALA A 60 14.00 6.94 -5.95
CA ALA A 60 14.23 5.53 -6.28
C ALA A 60 12.94 4.89 -6.83
N VAL A 61 13.07 3.95 -7.77
CA VAL A 61 11.99 2.98 -8.09
C VAL A 61 12.20 1.69 -7.30
N ARG A 62 13.46 1.25 -7.22
CA ARG A 62 13.90 0.10 -6.42
C ARG A 62 15.33 0.30 -5.90
N TYR A 63 15.74 -0.57 -5.00
CA TYR A 63 17.08 -0.63 -4.46
C TYR A 63 17.71 -2.01 -4.68
N GLU A 64 19.02 -2.04 -4.91
CA GLU A 64 19.85 -3.23 -4.76
C GLU A 64 20.58 -3.19 -3.43
N LEU A 65 20.51 -4.27 -2.66
CA LEU A 65 21.22 -4.50 -1.41
C LEU A 65 22.24 -5.61 -1.59
N GLU A 66 23.47 -5.36 -1.14
CA GLU A 66 24.52 -6.37 -1.00
C GLU A 66 24.89 -6.56 0.48
N VAL A 67 25.17 -7.80 0.89
CA VAL A 67 25.74 -8.14 2.21
C VAL A 67 26.95 -9.05 2.02
N PHE A 68 28.06 -8.75 2.71
CA PHE A 68 29.32 -9.48 2.62
C PHE A 68 30.03 -9.61 3.98
N SER A 69 30.94 -10.59 4.11
CA SER A 69 31.66 -10.92 5.35
C SER A 69 32.85 -10.02 5.65
N GLN A 70 33.38 -9.33 4.64
CA GLN A 70 34.50 -8.40 4.77
C GLN A 70 34.36 -7.34 3.67
N VAL A 71 34.73 -6.09 3.97
CA VAL A 71 34.81 -5.04 2.94
C VAL A 71 35.98 -5.37 2.00
N PRO A 72 35.77 -5.51 0.67
CA PRO A 72 36.86 -5.70 -0.28
C PRO A 72 37.85 -4.53 -0.28
N ASP A 73 39.15 -4.81 -0.40
CA ASP A 73 40.20 -3.77 -0.48
C ASP A 73 40.08 -2.93 -1.77
N ASP A 74 39.51 -3.51 -2.83
CA ASP A 74 39.27 -2.93 -4.15
C ASP A 74 37.79 -2.57 -4.38
N LEU A 75 37.03 -2.31 -3.31
CA LEU A 75 35.60 -2.01 -3.39
C LEU A 75 35.32 -0.78 -4.29
N ASP A 76 34.82 -1.07 -5.48
CA ASP A 76 34.33 -0.07 -6.42
C ASP A 76 32.94 0.45 -5.97
N PRO A 77 32.75 1.76 -5.77
CA PRO A 77 31.46 2.33 -5.39
C PRO A 77 30.40 2.28 -6.51
N ASP A 78 30.80 2.10 -7.78
CA ASP A 78 29.91 2.14 -8.95
C ASP A 78 29.57 0.73 -9.49
N HIS A 79 30.26 -0.31 -9.04
CA HIS A 79 30.06 -1.69 -9.50
C HIS A 79 29.69 -2.66 -8.36
N PRO A 80 28.83 -3.67 -8.61
CA PRO A 80 28.53 -4.72 -7.63
C PRO A 80 29.76 -5.60 -7.33
N VAL A 81 29.81 -6.21 -6.14
CA VAL A 81 30.88 -7.18 -5.78
C VAL A 81 30.56 -8.54 -6.39
N GLU A 82 31.52 -9.23 -7.01
CA GLU A 82 31.25 -10.54 -7.66
C GLU A 82 30.77 -11.61 -6.66
N GLU A 83 31.44 -11.74 -5.51
CA GLU A 83 31.09 -12.70 -4.46
C GLU A 83 30.52 -11.99 -3.22
N VAL A 84 29.22 -12.12 -2.99
CA VAL A 84 28.50 -11.61 -1.80
C VAL A 84 27.74 -12.74 -1.10
N LEU A 85 27.48 -12.57 0.20
CA LEU A 85 26.70 -13.54 0.99
C LEU A 85 25.21 -13.49 0.64
N TYR A 86 24.73 -12.30 0.29
CA TYR A 86 23.35 -12.03 -0.09
C TYR A 86 23.32 -10.84 -1.04
N ARG A 87 22.54 -10.97 -2.13
CA ARG A 87 22.11 -9.86 -2.99
C ARG A 87 20.59 -9.91 -3.11
N ASN A 88 19.97 -8.74 -3.14
CA ASN A 88 18.59 -8.58 -3.60
C ASN A 88 18.49 -7.29 -4.42
N GLU A 89 18.08 -7.42 -5.68
CA GLU A 89 17.98 -6.33 -6.67
C GLU A 89 16.55 -5.73 -6.75
N GLU A 90 15.57 -6.35 -6.08
CA GLU A 90 14.12 -6.08 -6.23
C GLU A 90 13.50 -5.54 -4.94
N ILE A 91 14.18 -4.60 -4.27
CA ILE A 91 13.65 -3.97 -3.05
C ILE A 91 12.95 -2.66 -3.40
N TYR A 92 11.62 -2.66 -3.43
CA TYR A 92 10.80 -1.49 -3.81
C TYR A 92 10.51 -0.50 -2.67
N THR A 93 11.17 -0.64 -1.51
CA THR A 93 11.04 0.28 -0.35
C THR A 93 12.39 0.52 0.30
N ASN A 94 12.50 1.48 1.20
CA ASN A 94 13.74 1.80 1.92
C ASN A 94 14.15 0.80 3.03
N ARG A 95 13.57 -0.41 3.04
CA ARG A 95 13.73 -1.38 4.14
C ARG A 95 13.50 -2.83 3.69
N ILE A 96 14.12 -3.77 4.41
CA ILE A 96 13.95 -5.21 4.20
C ILE A 96 14.10 -5.98 5.51
N LEU A 97 13.28 -7.03 5.67
CA LEU A 97 13.39 -7.97 6.78
C LEU A 97 14.31 -9.13 6.35
N LEU A 98 15.40 -9.37 7.07
CA LEU A 98 16.39 -10.40 6.78
C LEU A 98 16.28 -11.57 7.77
N ASP A 99 16.48 -12.80 7.28
CA ASP A 99 16.66 -13.99 8.13
C ASP A 99 18.17 -14.17 8.39
N GLU A 100 18.64 -13.66 9.53
CA GLU A 100 20.02 -13.81 10.02
C GLU A 100 20.43 -15.30 10.06
N GLY A 101 19.50 -16.25 10.16
CA GLY A 101 19.78 -17.69 10.07
C GLY A 101 20.25 -18.16 8.70
N GLN A 102 20.02 -17.39 7.63
CA GLN A 102 20.44 -17.69 6.26
C GLN A 102 21.73 -16.93 5.87
N LEU A 103 22.18 -15.98 6.70
CA LEU A 103 23.46 -15.28 6.55
C LEU A 103 24.58 -16.08 7.24
N LEU A 104 25.03 -17.14 6.55
CA LEU A 104 25.83 -18.27 7.07
C LEU A 104 27.17 -17.95 7.75
N SER A 105 27.62 -16.69 7.76
CA SER A 105 28.87 -16.23 8.38
C SER A 105 28.71 -15.66 9.80
N LEU A 106 27.49 -15.60 10.34
CA LEU A 106 27.25 -15.10 11.71
C LEU A 106 27.78 -16.03 12.83
N ASP A 107 28.10 -17.28 12.53
CA ASP A 107 28.50 -18.28 13.54
C ASP A 107 29.97 -18.12 14.01
N ASP A 108 30.81 -17.37 13.28
CA ASP A 108 32.20 -17.06 13.66
C ASP A 108 32.34 -15.77 14.50
N GLY A 109 31.24 -15.05 14.74
CA GLY A 109 31.23 -13.82 15.54
C GLY A 109 31.87 -12.59 14.86
N LEU A 110 32.13 -12.66 13.55
CA LEU A 110 32.64 -11.54 12.75
C LEU A 110 31.51 -10.59 12.31
N PRO A 111 31.77 -9.27 12.22
CA PRO A 111 30.81 -8.33 11.66
C PRO A 111 30.55 -8.63 10.18
N LEU A 112 29.31 -8.48 9.74
CA LEU A 112 28.94 -8.45 8.34
C LEU A 112 28.74 -7.00 7.93
N PHE A 113 28.91 -6.73 6.65
CA PHE A 113 28.81 -5.39 6.09
C PHE A 113 27.76 -5.38 4.99
N TRP A 114 27.05 -4.27 4.86
CA TRP A 114 26.04 -4.07 3.84
C TRP A 114 26.23 -2.73 3.13
N ARG A 115 25.76 -2.66 1.89
CA ARG A 115 25.62 -1.41 1.13
C ARG A 115 24.41 -1.48 0.20
N VAL A 116 23.85 -0.33 -0.12
CA VAL A 116 22.63 -0.22 -0.93
C VAL A 116 22.78 0.81 -2.05
N ARG A 117 22.05 0.64 -3.15
CA ARG A 117 22.03 1.57 -4.28
C ARG A 117 20.64 1.71 -4.88
N ALA A 118 20.22 2.92 -5.21
CA ALA A 118 18.96 3.22 -5.87
C ALA A 118 19.04 3.05 -7.39
N TYR A 119 17.92 2.64 -7.99
CA TYR A 119 17.73 2.45 -9.43
C TYR A 119 16.53 3.22 -9.96
N ASP A 120 16.63 3.68 -11.21
CA ASP A 120 15.54 4.27 -11.99
C ASP A 120 14.62 3.18 -12.61
N LEU A 121 13.67 3.60 -13.45
CA LEU A 121 12.72 2.71 -14.13
C LEU A 121 13.39 1.87 -15.22
N GLU A 122 14.37 2.45 -15.90
CA GLU A 122 15.15 1.82 -16.96
C GLU A 122 16.11 0.76 -16.41
N GLY A 123 16.28 0.69 -15.08
CA GLY A 123 17.21 -0.20 -14.42
C GLY A 123 18.65 0.32 -14.42
N ASN A 124 18.86 1.62 -14.66
CA ASN A 124 20.16 2.24 -14.45
C ASN A 124 20.36 2.63 -12.98
N PRO A 125 21.61 2.63 -12.49
CA PRO A 125 21.96 3.19 -11.19
C PRO A 125 21.73 4.70 -11.15
N MET A 126 21.13 5.18 -10.06
CA MET A 126 20.94 6.63 -9.84
C MET A 126 22.16 7.34 -9.23
N GLY A 127 23.16 6.57 -8.81
CA GLY A 127 24.40 7.04 -8.21
C GLY A 127 25.26 5.85 -7.79
N ALA A 128 26.32 6.14 -7.02
CA ALA A 128 27.13 5.12 -6.38
C ALA A 128 26.36 4.35 -5.28
N TYR A 129 26.89 3.19 -4.90
CA TYR A 129 26.53 2.52 -3.65
C TYR A 129 26.77 3.42 -2.43
N SER A 130 25.97 3.21 -1.38
CA SER A 130 26.29 3.70 -0.05
C SER A 130 27.66 3.21 0.41
N GLN A 131 28.31 3.97 1.30
CA GLN A 131 29.48 3.43 2.01
C GLN A 131 29.07 2.18 2.81
N PRO A 132 29.92 1.14 2.88
CA PRO A 132 29.62 -0.05 3.67
C PRO A 132 29.39 0.28 5.15
N ALA A 133 28.31 -0.27 5.71
CA ALA A 133 27.99 -0.15 7.13
C ALA A 133 27.93 -1.54 7.78
N GLU A 134 28.24 -1.62 9.07
CA GLU A 134 28.15 -2.88 9.82
C GLU A 134 26.67 -3.28 10.01
N LEU A 135 26.30 -4.46 9.52
CA LEU A 135 24.93 -4.94 9.50
C LEU A 135 24.40 -5.15 10.93
N GLN A 136 25.15 -5.84 11.78
CA GLN A 136 24.71 -6.20 13.13
C GLN A 136 24.48 -5.01 14.05
N SER A 137 25.07 -3.84 13.77
CA SER A 137 24.84 -2.59 14.49
C SER A 137 23.69 -1.76 13.91
N THR A 138 23.29 -2.04 12.65
CA THR A 138 22.18 -1.37 11.95
C THR A 138 20.84 -2.08 12.16
N LEU A 139 20.83 -3.41 12.30
CA LEU A 139 19.61 -4.21 12.38
C LEU A 139 18.75 -3.92 13.62
N GLU A 140 17.48 -3.61 13.41
CA GLU A 140 16.44 -3.68 14.43
C GLU A 140 16.08 -5.15 14.70
N ARG A 141 16.16 -5.57 15.98
CA ARG A 141 15.99 -6.97 16.42
C ARG A 141 14.75 -7.15 17.30
N ASN A 142 14.43 -8.41 17.60
CA ASN A 142 13.22 -8.86 18.30
C ASN A 142 11.96 -8.76 17.42
N MET A 143 12.15 -8.89 16.10
CA MET A 143 11.06 -8.95 15.14
C MET A 143 10.23 -10.23 15.34
N ARG A 144 8.95 -10.18 15.00
CA ARG A 144 8.06 -11.35 14.99
C ARG A 144 8.27 -12.15 13.70
N ASP A 145 7.94 -13.44 13.70
CA ASP A 145 7.85 -14.26 12.47
C ASP A 145 6.57 -13.87 11.71
N ALA A 146 6.51 -12.63 11.24
CA ALA A 146 5.38 -12.00 10.55
C ALA A 146 5.90 -10.85 9.66
N PRO A 147 5.17 -10.43 8.62
CA PRO A 147 5.49 -9.20 7.90
C PRO A 147 5.40 -8.00 8.85
N VAL A 148 6.17 -6.95 8.59
CA VAL A 148 6.23 -5.76 9.46
C VAL A 148 5.29 -4.68 8.90
N PRO A 149 4.18 -4.33 9.57
CA PRO A 149 3.33 -3.22 9.12
C PRO A 149 4.12 -1.93 8.97
N ARG A 150 3.79 -1.13 7.95
CA ARG A 150 4.13 0.30 7.89
C ARG A 150 2.92 1.06 8.43
N PRO A 151 2.94 1.57 9.68
CA PRO A 151 1.80 2.32 10.19
C PRO A 151 1.63 3.60 9.38
N MET A 152 0.40 3.92 8.99
CA MET A 152 0.08 5.22 8.39
C MET A 152 0.35 6.31 9.43
N GLU A 153 1.08 7.36 9.07
CA GLU A 153 1.30 8.50 9.96
C GLU A 153 -0.06 9.11 10.35
N THR A 154 -0.20 9.59 11.59
CA THR A 154 -1.47 10.17 12.09
C THR A 154 -1.28 11.61 12.55
N GLY A 155 -2.28 12.46 12.30
CA GLY A 155 -2.28 13.85 12.77
C GLY A 155 -1.46 14.83 11.91
N VAL A 156 -0.93 14.36 10.77
CA VAL A 156 -0.21 15.17 9.78
C VAL A 156 -1.11 15.47 8.56
N PRO A 157 -0.84 16.53 7.77
CA PRO A 157 -1.57 16.76 6.52
C PRO A 157 -1.48 15.54 5.58
N GLY A 158 -2.58 15.24 4.90
CA GLY A 158 -2.73 14.08 4.01
C GLY A 158 -3.06 12.75 4.68
N SER A 159 -2.90 12.59 6.01
CA SER A 159 -3.06 11.27 6.68
C SER A 159 -4.47 10.70 6.77
N ARG A 160 -5.50 11.48 6.45
CA ARG A 160 -6.91 11.08 6.61
C ARG A 160 -7.42 10.50 5.30
N LEU A 161 -7.28 9.20 5.11
CA LEU A 161 -7.76 8.49 3.92
C LEU A 161 -9.06 7.72 4.22
N LEU A 162 -10.12 7.95 3.43
CA LEU A 162 -11.33 7.13 3.46
C LEU A 162 -11.06 5.71 2.92
N TYR A 163 -10.23 5.62 1.89
CA TYR A 163 -9.75 4.38 1.30
C TYR A 163 -8.31 4.14 1.78
N PRO A 164 -8.09 3.27 2.77
CA PRO A 164 -6.76 3.00 3.26
C PRO A 164 -5.98 2.08 2.30
N VAL A 165 -4.65 2.20 2.36
CA VAL A 165 -3.73 1.24 1.74
C VAL A 165 -2.85 0.64 2.83
N TYR A 166 -2.87 -0.68 2.94
CA TYR A 166 -2.19 -1.44 4.00
C TYR A 166 -0.82 -1.90 3.51
N ALA A 167 0.22 -1.13 3.78
CA ALA A 167 1.59 -1.44 3.36
C ALA A 167 2.44 -2.09 4.46
N TYR A 168 3.35 -2.99 4.09
CA TYR A 168 4.17 -3.76 5.03
C TYR A 168 5.48 -4.25 4.41
N THR A 169 6.51 -4.47 5.23
CA THR A 169 7.74 -5.14 4.80
C THR A 169 7.53 -6.65 4.71
N ALA A 170 7.93 -7.23 3.57
CA ALA A 170 7.87 -8.65 3.25
C ALA A 170 8.49 -9.56 4.34
N LEU A 171 7.94 -10.77 4.50
CA LEU A 171 8.47 -11.80 5.40
C LEU A 171 9.32 -12.83 4.62
N PRO A 172 10.60 -13.07 4.98
CA PRO A 172 11.42 -14.09 4.33
C PRO A 172 10.78 -15.48 4.26
N GLY A 173 10.54 -15.93 3.02
CA GLY A 173 9.92 -17.21 2.67
C GLY A 173 8.41 -17.15 2.38
N ALA A 174 7.77 -15.99 2.51
CA ALA A 174 6.43 -15.75 1.96
C ALA A 174 6.51 -15.45 0.45
N SER A 175 5.45 -15.80 -0.27
CA SER A 175 5.27 -15.45 -1.70
C SER A 175 3.94 -14.77 -1.98
N GLN A 176 3.07 -14.68 -0.98
CA GLN A 176 1.81 -13.94 -1.00
C GLN A 176 1.43 -13.59 0.45
N TYR A 177 0.51 -12.66 0.61
CA TYR A 177 0.10 -12.09 1.88
C TYR A 177 -1.42 -12.15 2.01
N GLU A 178 -1.91 -12.24 3.23
CA GLU A 178 -3.31 -11.99 3.55
C GLU A 178 -3.35 -10.82 4.52
N VAL A 179 -4.14 -9.79 4.19
CA VAL A 179 -4.50 -8.70 5.09
C VAL A 179 -5.89 -9.00 5.65
N GLU A 180 -6.10 -8.81 6.94
CA GLU A 180 -7.44 -8.77 7.53
C GLU A 180 -7.69 -7.46 8.27
N VAL A 181 -8.90 -6.93 8.11
CA VAL A 181 -9.41 -5.71 8.74
C VAL A 181 -10.49 -6.09 9.74
N LEU A 182 -10.45 -5.47 10.92
CA LEU A 182 -11.16 -5.89 12.12
C LEU A 182 -11.96 -4.73 12.75
N ASP A 183 -13.17 -5.02 13.22
CA ASP A 183 -14.00 -4.06 13.97
C ASP A 183 -13.51 -3.82 15.41
N GLN A 184 -12.72 -4.74 15.96
CA GLN A 184 -12.16 -4.71 17.31
C GLN A 184 -10.78 -5.39 17.31
N LEU A 185 -10.03 -5.23 18.40
CA LEU A 185 -8.78 -5.96 18.60
C LEU A 185 -9.02 -7.49 18.52
N PRO A 186 -8.10 -8.24 17.88
CA PRO A 186 -8.23 -9.68 17.76
C PRO A 186 -8.08 -10.37 19.12
N GLU A 187 -8.74 -11.52 19.26
CA GLU A 187 -8.74 -12.35 20.47
C GLU A 187 -7.32 -12.81 20.84
N THR A 188 -6.48 -13.04 19.82
CA THR A 188 -5.05 -13.30 19.95
C THR A 188 -4.27 -12.34 19.06
N ARG A 189 -3.32 -11.61 19.66
CA ARG A 189 -2.39 -10.69 18.97
C ARG A 189 -1.34 -11.39 18.09
N GLY A 190 -1.56 -12.64 17.70
CA GLY A 190 -0.61 -13.51 17.01
C GLY A 190 -1.23 -14.86 16.69
N GLY A 191 -0.39 -15.82 16.32
CA GLY A 191 -0.81 -17.11 15.78
C GLY A 191 -1.29 -17.01 14.32
N ILE A 192 -1.94 -18.08 13.83
CA ILE A 192 -2.27 -18.25 12.40
C ILE A 192 -3.77 -18.34 12.10
N LEU A 193 -4.65 -18.14 13.08
CA LEU A 193 -6.09 -18.20 12.86
C LEU A 193 -6.64 -16.79 12.61
N PRO A 194 -7.56 -16.60 11.65
CA PRO A 194 -8.33 -15.37 11.49
C PRO A 194 -9.00 -14.93 12.80
N SER A 195 -9.16 -13.63 13.00
CA SER A 195 -9.98 -13.12 14.11
C SER A 195 -11.47 -13.35 13.85
N ARG A 196 -12.29 -13.48 14.90
CA ARG A 196 -13.77 -13.46 14.76
C ARG A 196 -14.30 -12.04 14.52
N HIS A 197 -13.47 -11.04 14.76
CA HIS A 197 -13.72 -9.60 14.53
C HIS A 197 -13.41 -9.16 13.09
N ARG A 198 -13.02 -10.09 12.21
CA ARG A 198 -12.75 -9.83 10.79
C ARG A 198 -14.01 -9.33 10.08
N ILE A 199 -13.94 -8.12 9.54
CA ILE A 199 -14.97 -7.50 8.69
C ILE A 199 -14.60 -7.50 7.20
N TYR A 200 -13.31 -7.57 6.88
CA TYR A 200 -12.79 -7.72 5.52
C TYR A 200 -11.46 -8.48 5.54
N ALA A 201 -11.14 -9.18 4.46
CA ALA A 201 -9.83 -9.74 4.22
C ALA A 201 -9.63 -10.01 2.73
N GLU A 202 -8.41 -9.80 2.25
CA GLU A 202 -8.02 -10.06 0.87
C GLU A 202 -6.56 -10.53 0.81
N THR A 203 -6.21 -11.23 -0.27
CA THR A 203 -4.88 -11.78 -0.51
C THR A 203 -4.21 -11.11 -1.70
N THR A 204 -2.94 -10.76 -1.56
CA THR A 204 -2.12 -10.10 -2.60
C THR A 204 -0.74 -10.73 -2.66
N GLU A 205 -0.08 -10.65 -3.82
CA GLU A 205 1.35 -11.00 -3.97
C GLU A 205 2.26 -9.79 -3.63
N LEU A 206 1.68 -8.59 -3.55
CA LEU A 206 2.38 -7.32 -3.29
C LEU A 206 2.63 -7.05 -1.80
N THR A 207 3.43 -6.03 -1.52
CA THR A 207 3.73 -5.51 -0.17
C THR A 207 2.78 -4.41 0.30
N ASP A 208 1.75 -4.12 -0.49
CA ASP A 208 0.65 -3.22 -0.18
C ASP A 208 -0.69 -3.79 -0.66
N LEU A 209 -1.78 -3.31 -0.06
CA LEU A 209 -3.14 -3.71 -0.40
C LEU A 209 -4.09 -2.52 -0.29
N TYR A 210 -4.69 -2.14 -1.42
CA TYR A 210 -5.72 -1.12 -1.52
C TYR A 210 -7.04 -1.71 -1.03
N ASP A 211 -7.61 -1.13 0.03
CA ASP A 211 -8.94 -1.52 0.48
C ASP A 211 -10.00 -0.96 -0.48
N LYS A 212 -10.93 -1.82 -0.89
CA LYS A 212 -12.00 -1.48 -1.85
C LYS A 212 -13.26 -0.96 -1.16
N GLU A 213 -13.26 -0.95 0.17
CA GLU A 213 -14.38 -0.49 0.99
C GLU A 213 -13.97 0.76 1.77
N PRO A 214 -14.78 1.83 1.78
CA PRO A 214 -14.52 3.01 2.60
C PRO A 214 -14.50 2.65 4.09
N ARG A 215 -13.50 3.15 4.82
CA ARG A 215 -13.32 2.88 6.26
C ARG A 215 -13.58 4.13 7.10
N ILE A 216 -14.66 4.10 7.86
CA ILE A 216 -15.07 5.16 8.79
C ILE A 216 -15.03 4.63 10.22
N GLY A 217 -14.61 5.48 11.15
CA GLY A 217 -14.51 5.19 12.58
C GLY A 217 -13.17 4.58 12.99
N THR A 218 -13.14 3.93 14.16
CA THR A 218 -11.99 3.15 14.64
C THR A 218 -12.04 1.72 14.10
N TYR A 219 -10.94 1.27 13.49
CA TYR A 219 -10.75 -0.12 13.08
C TYR A 219 -9.29 -0.55 13.27
N TYR A 220 -9.03 -1.84 13.05
CA TYR A 220 -7.68 -2.40 13.10
C TYR A 220 -7.37 -3.22 11.86
N TRP A 221 -6.11 -3.30 11.45
CA TRP A 221 -5.69 -4.20 10.38
C TRP A 221 -4.41 -4.97 10.76
N ARG A 222 -4.23 -6.15 10.19
CA ARG A 222 -3.00 -6.95 10.33
C ARG A 222 -2.75 -7.81 9.11
N VAL A 223 -1.50 -8.22 8.92
CA VAL A 223 -1.04 -8.98 7.75
C VAL A 223 -0.32 -10.26 8.18
N ARG A 224 -0.37 -11.31 7.35
CA ARG A 224 0.48 -12.51 7.48
C ARG A 224 1.10 -12.91 6.15
N GLY A 225 2.30 -13.48 6.22
CA GLY A 225 2.96 -14.10 5.07
C GLY A 225 2.52 -15.55 4.86
N MET A 226 2.26 -15.92 3.62
CA MET A 226 1.87 -17.26 3.19
C MET A 226 2.77 -17.77 2.05
N ASP A 227 2.86 -19.08 1.90
CA ASP A 227 3.54 -19.71 0.77
C ASP A 227 2.64 -19.79 -0.47
N ALA A 228 3.19 -20.19 -1.62
CA ALA A 228 2.49 -20.33 -2.89
C ALA A 228 1.35 -21.39 -2.89
N LYS A 229 1.02 -21.99 -1.75
CA LYS A 229 -0.13 -22.89 -1.55
C LYS A 229 -1.14 -22.35 -0.55
N GLY A 230 -1.06 -21.06 -0.20
CA GLY A 230 -1.92 -20.39 0.77
C GLY A 230 -1.70 -20.86 2.21
N ARG A 231 -0.54 -21.44 2.54
CA ARG A 231 -0.25 -21.93 3.89
C ARG A 231 0.56 -20.87 4.65
N PRO A 232 0.22 -20.54 5.91
CA PRO A 232 0.99 -19.58 6.69
C PRO A 232 2.47 -19.97 6.80
N VAL A 233 3.34 -19.01 6.52
CA VAL A 233 4.80 -19.12 6.68
C VAL A 233 5.22 -18.64 8.06
N GLY A 234 4.54 -17.61 8.56
CA GLY A 234 4.67 -17.07 9.90
C GLY A 234 3.30 -16.87 10.58
N GLU A 235 3.28 -16.12 11.67
CA GLU A 235 2.05 -15.64 12.33
C GLU A 235 1.52 -14.33 11.74
N TRP A 236 0.36 -13.89 12.23
CA TRP A 236 -0.12 -12.53 12.02
C TRP A 236 0.80 -11.49 12.68
N SER A 237 0.96 -10.34 12.02
CA SER A 237 1.54 -9.14 12.60
C SER A 237 0.78 -8.68 13.85
N LEU A 238 1.35 -7.70 14.57
CA LEU A 238 0.53 -6.90 15.47
C LEU A 238 -0.59 -6.19 14.69
N PRO A 239 -1.77 -5.99 15.30
CA PRO A 239 -2.82 -5.19 14.72
C PRO A 239 -2.47 -3.70 14.85
N GLU A 240 -2.36 -3.04 13.70
CA GLU A 240 -2.27 -1.58 13.63
C GLU A 240 -3.67 -0.98 13.79
N LYS A 241 -3.77 0.15 14.50
CA LYS A 241 -5.02 0.87 14.72
C LYS A 241 -5.12 2.02 13.70
N VAL A 242 -6.28 2.20 13.10
CA VAL A 242 -6.59 3.38 12.28
C VAL A 242 -7.89 4.01 12.78
N GLU A 243 -7.95 5.33 12.74
CA GLU A 243 -9.09 6.14 13.16
C GLU A 243 -9.41 7.17 12.08
N LEU A 244 -10.65 7.15 11.58
CA LEU A 244 -11.19 8.19 10.71
C LEU A 244 -12.60 8.57 11.18
N GLU A 245 -12.66 9.43 12.20
CA GLU A 245 -13.93 9.88 12.77
C GLU A 245 -14.48 11.10 12.01
N PRO A 246 -15.67 11.04 11.38
CA PRO A 246 -16.25 12.17 10.65
C PRO A 246 -16.51 13.40 11.54
N SER A 247 -16.64 13.18 12.85
CA SER A 247 -16.84 14.23 13.86
C SER A 247 -15.60 15.10 14.14
N GLU A 248 -14.43 14.84 13.51
CA GLU A 248 -13.24 15.69 13.66
C GLU A 248 -13.39 17.10 13.07
N GLN A 249 -14.52 17.42 12.41
CA GLN A 249 -14.85 18.74 11.84
C GLN A 249 -13.78 19.29 10.89
N VAL A 250 -13.20 18.40 10.08
CA VAL A 250 -12.32 18.79 8.98
C VAL A 250 -13.18 19.49 7.91
N PRO A 251 -12.97 20.78 7.61
CA PRO A 251 -13.90 21.54 6.77
C PRO A 251 -13.77 21.24 5.28
N VAL A 252 -12.63 20.67 4.85
CA VAL A 252 -12.29 20.40 3.46
C VAL A 252 -12.25 18.89 3.20
N GLY A 253 -12.95 18.45 2.15
CA GLY A 253 -12.73 17.14 1.55
C GLY A 253 -11.97 17.26 0.24
N ILE A 254 -11.24 16.21 -0.12
CA ILE A 254 -10.65 15.98 -1.43
C ILE A 254 -11.38 14.80 -2.06
N PHE A 255 -11.87 14.95 -3.30
CA PHE A 255 -12.67 13.95 -3.99
C PHE A 255 -12.21 13.82 -5.44
N GLY A 256 -11.93 12.59 -5.89
CA GLY A 256 -11.19 12.39 -7.12
C GLY A 256 -10.65 10.98 -7.31
N ASP A 257 -9.88 10.83 -8.38
CA ASP A 257 -9.20 9.60 -8.77
C ASP A 257 -7.85 9.36 -8.06
N SER A 258 -7.06 8.41 -8.57
CA SER A 258 -5.75 8.02 -8.05
C SER A 258 -4.76 9.19 -7.92
N ILE A 259 -4.83 10.21 -8.79
CA ILE A 259 -3.94 11.38 -8.72
C ILE A 259 -4.17 12.14 -7.40
N SER A 260 -5.42 12.16 -6.93
CA SER A 260 -5.85 12.79 -5.68
C SER A 260 -5.76 11.85 -4.48
N HIS A 261 -5.99 10.55 -4.68
CA HIS A 261 -5.84 9.54 -3.63
C HIS A 261 -4.42 9.52 -3.06
N GLY A 262 -3.41 9.58 -3.93
CA GLY A 262 -2.00 9.60 -3.54
C GLY A 262 -1.20 8.51 -4.23
N GLY A 263 0.07 8.39 -3.88
CA GLY A 263 1.03 7.61 -4.66
C GLY A 263 1.53 8.35 -5.90
N GLY A 264 2.60 7.80 -6.47
CA GLY A 264 3.40 8.37 -7.55
C GLY A 264 4.75 7.66 -7.60
N ARG A 265 5.38 7.59 -8.77
CA ARG A 265 6.63 6.82 -8.99
C ARG A 265 6.54 5.30 -8.73
N LEU A 266 5.45 4.70 -9.22
CA LEU A 266 5.20 3.26 -9.42
C LEU A 266 5.03 2.38 -8.17
N SER A 267 5.88 2.48 -7.15
CA SER A 267 5.83 1.62 -5.96
C SER A 267 5.27 2.29 -4.71
N PHE A 268 5.11 3.63 -4.73
CA PHE A 268 4.57 4.38 -3.60
C PHE A 268 3.06 4.52 -3.68
N SER A 269 2.42 4.31 -2.53
CA SER A 269 0.98 4.26 -2.34
C SER A 269 0.43 5.56 -1.72
N PRO A 270 -0.89 5.73 -1.64
CA PRO A 270 -1.54 6.72 -0.78
C PRO A 270 -1.04 6.77 0.69
N ALA A 271 -0.52 5.67 1.25
CA ALA A 271 0.09 5.68 2.59
C ALA A 271 1.44 6.42 2.64
N ASP A 272 2.08 6.62 1.49
CA ASP A 272 3.37 7.30 1.33
C ASP A 272 3.14 8.79 1.11
N LEU A 273 2.87 9.52 2.20
CA LEU A 273 2.31 10.89 2.18
C LEU A 273 3.11 11.92 1.36
N ALA A 274 4.41 11.71 1.13
CA ALA A 274 5.22 12.53 0.22
C ALA A 274 4.65 12.60 -1.22
N TYR A 275 3.87 11.59 -1.63
CA TYR A 275 3.19 11.51 -2.92
C TYR A 275 1.69 11.89 -2.84
N SER A 276 1.27 12.60 -1.80
CA SER A 276 -0.05 13.21 -1.71
C SER A 276 0.07 14.73 -1.73
N TYR A 277 -0.68 15.43 -2.61
CA TYR A 277 -0.69 16.89 -2.57
C TYR A 277 -1.35 17.43 -1.29
N ALA A 278 -2.20 16.62 -0.65
CA ALA A 278 -2.82 16.92 0.64
C ALA A 278 -1.80 17.02 1.79
N HIS A 279 -0.63 16.38 1.64
CA HIS A 279 0.48 16.53 2.58
C HIS A 279 1.15 17.91 2.52
N TYR A 280 0.99 18.61 1.38
CA TYR A 280 1.55 19.94 1.14
C TYR A 280 0.51 21.07 1.22
N MET A 281 -0.72 20.76 1.65
CA MET A 281 -1.79 21.74 1.89
C MET A 281 -1.64 22.40 3.27
N ASP A 282 -1.91 23.71 3.35
CA ASP A 282 -1.88 24.49 4.59
C ASP A 282 -3.18 24.44 5.40
N VAL A 283 -4.17 23.67 4.95
CA VAL A 283 -5.46 23.42 5.60
C VAL A 283 -5.69 21.94 5.83
N PRO A 284 -6.24 21.53 7.00
CA PRO A 284 -6.65 20.15 7.22
C PRO A 284 -7.72 19.73 6.20
N ALA A 285 -7.48 18.59 5.55
CA ALA A 285 -8.42 17.95 4.63
C ALA A 285 -8.58 16.46 4.96
N VAL A 286 -9.73 15.89 4.60
CA VAL A 286 -9.95 14.45 4.51
C VAL A 286 -9.92 14.05 3.04
N ASN A 287 -9.17 12.99 2.73
CA ASN A 287 -9.08 12.46 1.39
C ASN A 287 -10.12 11.35 1.18
N LEU A 288 -11.08 11.64 0.31
CA LEU A 288 -12.19 10.77 -0.07
C LEU A 288 -11.97 10.16 -1.47
N SER A 289 -10.82 10.43 -2.11
CA SER A 289 -10.46 9.90 -3.41
C SER A 289 -10.23 8.39 -3.41
N GLU A 290 -10.51 7.75 -4.54
CA GLU A 290 -10.40 6.31 -4.76
C GLU A 290 -9.57 6.04 -6.02
N SER A 291 -8.64 5.09 -5.98
CA SER A 291 -7.78 4.80 -7.13
C SER A 291 -8.54 4.03 -8.21
N GLY A 292 -8.51 4.54 -9.45
CA GLY A 292 -9.20 3.93 -10.59
C GLY A 292 -10.57 4.56 -10.92
N ASP A 293 -11.07 5.47 -10.09
CA ASP A 293 -12.33 6.19 -10.31
C ASP A 293 -12.41 6.83 -11.71
N THR A 294 -13.56 6.67 -12.35
CA THR A 294 -14.03 7.56 -13.44
C THR A 294 -14.86 8.70 -12.85
N SER A 295 -15.14 9.71 -13.67
CA SER A 295 -16.07 10.79 -13.31
C SER A 295 -17.49 10.29 -12.97
N GLU A 296 -17.95 9.22 -13.62
CA GLU A 296 -19.23 8.55 -13.36
C GLU A 296 -19.21 7.87 -11.97
N MET A 297 -18.16 7.09 -11.66
CA MET A 297 -18.02 6.41 -10.36
C MET A 297 -18.00 7.42 -9.20
N MET A 298 -17.36 8.58 -9.39
CA MET A 298 -17.41 9.70 -8.45
C MET A 298 -18.82 10.25 -8.23
N VAL A 299 -19.68 10.28 -9.26
CA VAL A 299 -21.10 10.64 -9.10
C VAL A 299 -21.83 9.57 -8.29
N GLU A 300 -21.63 8.29 -8.61
CA GLU A 300 -22.32 7.16 -7.96
C GLU A 300 -22.04 7.10 -6.45
N ARG A 301 -20.79 7.33 -6.03
CA ARG A 301 -20.39 7.20 -4.62
C ARG A 301 -20.49 8.47 -3.78
N PHE A 302 -20.86 9.61 -4.38
CA PHE A 302 -20.91 10.91 -3.69
C PHE A 302 -21.69 10.88 -2.37
N GLU A 303 -22.92 10.34 -2.37
CA GLU A 303 -23.77 10.34 -1.17
C GLU A 303 -23.19 9.48 -0.03
N ARG A 304 -22.54 8.36 -0.39
CA ARG A 304 -21.91 7.43 0.56
C ARG A 304 -20.66 8.03 1.19
N ASP A 305 -19.83 8.69 0.38
CA ASP A 305 -18.44 9.01 0.76
C ASP A 305 -18.25 10.46 1.20
N VAL A 306 -19.06 11.40 0.70
CA VAL A 306 -18.93 12.83 1.00
C VAL A 306 -19.82 13.27 2.17
N LEU A 307 -21.09 12.88 2.16
CA LEU A 307 -22.09 13.38 3.11
C LEU A 307 -21.82 13.04 4.59
N PRO A 308 -21.28 11.86 4.96
CA PRO A 308 -21.00 11.54 6.36
C PRO A 308 -20.04 12.51 7.07
N PHE A 309 -19.17 13.19 6.31
CA PHE A 309 -18.14 14.09 6.83
C PHE A 309 -18.63 15.51 7.13
N GLY A 310 -19.84 15.89 6.70
CA GLY A 310 -20.41 17.21 7.01
C GLY A 310 -19.54 18.39 6.56
N LEU A 311 -18.85 18.23 5.43
CA LEU A 311 -17.85 19.15 4.91
C LEU A 311 -18.43 20.53 4.59
N LYS A 312 -17.58 21.56 4.63
CA LYS A 312 -17.93 22.90 4.11
C LYS A 312 -17.55 23.07 2.66
N THR A 313 -16.44 22.48 2.25
CA THR A 313 -15.82 22.69 0.94
C THR A 313 -15.31 21.36 0.40
N LEU A 314 -15.56 21.08 -0.88
CA LEU A 314 -15.08 19.88 -1.56
C LEU A 314 -14.18 20.29 -2.72
N LEU A 315 -12.90 19.90 -2.65
CA LEU A 315 -12.00 19.93 -3.79
C LEU A 315 -12.30 18.73 -4.67
N ILE A 316 -12.60 18.96 -5.95
CA ILE A 316 -13.07 17.94 -6.89
C ILE A 316 -12.09 17.86 -8.07
N MET A 317 -11.40 16.73 -8.20
CA MET A 317 -10.47 16.46 -9.31
C MET A 317 -10.77 15.08 -9.91
N GLY A 318 -11.57 15.07 -10.98
CA GLY A 318 -12.04 13.84 -11.60
C GLY A 318 -12.17 13.96 -13.11
N GLY A 319 -11.99 12.84 -13.80
CA GLY A 319 -12.14 12.72 -15.25
C GLY A 319 -10.87 12.32 -15.99
N SER A 320 -9.69 12.29 -15.35
CA SER A 320 -8.44 11.87 -16.01
C SER A 320 -8.54 10.45 -16.57
N ASN A 321 -9.06 9.51 -15.78
CA ASN A 321 -9.33 8.13 -16.21
C ASN A 321 -10.41 8.04 -17.30
N SER A 322 -11.49 8.83 -17.20
CA SER A 322 -12.53 8.87 -18.24
C SER A 322 -11.93 9.32 -19.59
N LEU A 323 -11.25 10.47 -19.59
CA LEU A 323 -10.74 11.10 -20.81
C LEU A 323 -9.57 10.32 -21.44
N ARG A 324 -8.66 9.74 -20.64
CA ARG A 324 -7.58 8.88 -21.18
C ARG A 324 -8.10 7.60 -21.82
N ASN A 325 -9.27 7.11 -21.37
CA ASN A 325 -9.95 5.94 -21.92
C ASN A 325 -10.95 6.28 -23.04
N GLY A 326 -11.04 7.55 -23.46
CA GLY A 326 -11.85 7.98 -24.61
C GLY A 326 -13.32 8.29 -24.32
N THR A 327 -13.74 8.45 -23.05
CA THR A 327 -15.07 8.99 -22.70
C THR A 327 -15.27 10.38 -23.31
N ASP A 328 -16.49 10.71 -23.77
CA ASP A 328 -16.78 12.04 -24.33
C ASP A 328 -16.56 13.13 -23.25
N PRO A 329 -15.76 14.17 -23.53
CA PRO A 329 -15.60 15.30 -22.61
C PRO A 329 -16.92 16.00 -22.20
N GLU A 330 -18.02 15.91 -22.97
CA GLU A 330 -19.34 16.38 -22.48
C GLU A 330 -19.91 15.52 -21.34
N GLU A 331 -19.68 14.20 -21.35
CA GLU A 331 -20.12 13.30 -20.28
C GLU A 331 -19.39 13.64 -18.98
N VAL A 332 -18.06 13.78 -19.05
CA VAL A 332 -17.23 14.23 -17.92
C VAL A 332 -17.63 15.62 -17.40
N ILE A 333 -17.98 16.55 -18.29
CA ILE A 333 -18.54 17.86 -17.89
C ILE A 333 -19.91 17.72 -17.22
N GLY A 334 -20.74 16.77 -17.67
CA GLY A 334 -22.01 16.40 -17.05
C GLY A 334 -21.83 15.88 -15.62
N ASP A 335 -20.90 14.94 -15.42
CA ASP A 335 -20.57 14.38 -14.11
C ASP A 335 -20.06 15.45 -13.15
N LEU A 336 -19.12 16.28 -13.58
CA LEU A 336 -18.60 17.38 -12.77
C LEU A 336 -19.72 18.36 -12.38
N ARG A 337 -20.64 18.71 -13.29
CA ARG A 337 -21.84 19.50 -12.95
C ARG A 337 -22.70 18.78 -11.92
N LYS A 338 -22.91 17.47 -12.06
CA LYS A 338 -23.73 16.68 -11.14
C LYS A 338 -23.15 16.64 -9.73
N ILE A 339 -21.82 16.45 -9.59
CA ILE A 339 -21.12 16.54 -8.30
C ILE A 339 -21.27 17.95 -7.70
N GLN A 340 -21.13 19.01 -8.51
CA GLN A 340 -21.35 20.37 -8.02
C GLN A 340 -22.80 20.65 -7.57
N GLU A 341 -23.80 20.09 -8.25
CA GLU A 341 -25.21 20.16 -7.82
C GLU A 341 -25.40 19.47 -6.48
N LEU A 342 -24.94 18.21 -6.35
CA LEU A 342 -25.03 17.42 -5.12
C LEU A 342 -24.33 18.12 -3.93
N CYS A 343 -23.21 18.80 -4.16
CA CYS A 343 -22.57 19.65 -3.15
C CYS A 343 -23.50 20.77 -2.69
N ARG A 344 -24.01 21.58 -3.62
CA ARG A 344 -24.84 22.75 -3.32
C ARG A 344 -26.16 22.38 -2.62
N ASP A 345 -26.79 21.29 -3.05
CA ASP A 345 -28.02 20.76 -2.44
C ASP A 345 -27.81 20.33 -0.97
N ASN A 346 -26.58 19.97 -0.60
CA ASN A 346 -26.19 19.59 0.76
C ASN A 346 -25.43 20.70 1.52
N GLY A 347 -25.37 21.92 0.99
CA GLY A 347 -24.73 23.07 1.64
C GLY A 347 -23.19 23.06 1.60
N ILE A 348 -22.59 22.23 0.74
CA ILE A 348 -21.15 22.12 0.51
C ILE A 348 -20.75 23.05 -0.65
N THR A 349 -19.64 23.76 -0.52
CA THR A 349 -19.05 24.58 -1.59
C THR A 349 -18.20 23.70 -2.50
N PRO A 350 -18.58 23.46 -3.77
CA PRO A 350 -17.76 22.69 -4.69
C PRO A 350 -16.68 23.58 -5.33
N VAL A 351 -15.44 23.10 -5.34
CA VAL A 351 -14.30 23.75 -5.99
C VAL A 351 -13.66 22.74 -6.93
N LEU A 352 -13.70 23.00 -8.24
CA LEU A 352 -13.11 22.11 -9.23
C LEU A 352 -11.58 22.34 -9.30
N LEU A 353 -10.80 21.28 -9.45
CA LEU A 353 -9.37 21.36 -9.76
C LEU A 353 -9.18 21.04 -11.25
N THR A 354 -8.35 21.82 -11.97
CA THR A 354 -8.03 21.52 -13.37
C THR A 354 -7.20 20.24 -13.49
N LEU A 355 -7.40 19.50 -14.58
CA LEU A 355 -6.69 18.26 -14.86
C LEU A 355 -5.31 18.61 -15.44
N ALA A 356 -4.24 18.16 -14.79
CA ALA A 356 -2.88 18.29 -15.31
C ALA A 356 -2.75 17.54 -16.66
N PRO A 357 -1.82 17.94 -17.55
CA PRO A 357 -1.47 17.11 -18.70
C PRO A 357 -0.94 15.75 -18.24
N ILE A 358 -0.97 14.76 -19.13
CA ILE A 358 -0.42 13.42 -18.93
C ILE A 358 0.71 13.15 -19.94
N ASN A 359 1.39 12.01 -19.82
CA ASN A 359 2.41 11.56 -20.76
C ASN A 359 2.08 10.14 -21.27
N PRO A 360 1.44 10.00 -22.44
CA PRO A 360 1.06 8.70 -23.00
C PRO A 360 2.22 7.71 -23.16
N GLY A 361 3.42 8.20 -23.51
CA GLY A 361 4.59 7.34 -23.70
C GLY A 361 5.10 6.73 -22.41
N ASN A 362 5.03 7.47 -21.30
CA ASN A 362 5.35 6.94 -19.97
C ASN A 362 4.24 6.01 -19.45
N ILE A 363 2.96 6.32 -19.71
CA ILE A 363 1.82 5.46 -19.31
C ILE A 363 1.92 4.08 -19.99
N GLU A 364 2.10 4.04 -21.31
CA GLU A 364 2.30 2.80 -22.07
C GLU A 364 3.49 2.00 -21.50
N LYS A 365 4.61 2.68 -21.22
CA LYS A 365 5.82 2.05 -20.67
C LYS A 365 5.65 1.51 -19.24
N ALA A 366 4.87 2.21 -18.40
CA ALA A 366 4.67 1.88 -17.00
C ALA A 366 3.62 0.79 -16.79
N PHE A 367 2.55 0.79 -17.59
CA PHE A 367 1.33 0.02 -17.33
C PHE A 367 0.93 -0.92 -18.49
N ASP A 368 1.58 -0.85 -19.66
CA ASP A 368 1.12 -1.52 -20.90
C ASP A 368 -0.32 -1.09 -21.29
N GLU A 369 -0.68 0.15 -20.95
CA GLU A 369 -2.01 0.74 -21.19
C GLU A 369 -1.97 1.87 -22.23
N PRO A 370 -2.79 1.80 -23.30
CA PRO A 370 -2.88 2.88 -24.28
C PRO A 370 -3.65 4.09 -23.71
N THR A 371 -3.32 5.27 -24.21
CA THR A 371 -4.08 6.51 -24.00
C THR A 371 -4.81 6.91 -25.28
N ASP A 372 -6.05 7.40 -25.17
CA ASP A 372 -6.83 7.89 -26.31
C ASP A 372 -6.08 8.98 -27.09
N SER A 373 -6.06 8.84 -28.42
CA SER A 373 -5.30 9.73 -29.31
C SER A 373 -5.76 11.20 -29.32
N HIS A 374 -6.95 11.51 -28.79
CA HIS A 374 -7.50 12.86 -28.68
C HIS A 374 -7.47 13.41 -27.25
N TRP A 375 -6.81 12.73 -26.30
CA TRP A 375 -6.78 13.12 -24.88
C TRP A 375 -6.48 14.61 -24.67
N GLN A 376 -5.55 15.20 -25.44
CA GLN A 376 -5.20 16.63 -25.34
C GLN A 376 -6.35 17.57 -25.66
N GLU A 377 -7.23 17.20 -26.60
CA GLU A 377 -8.43 17.99 -26.91
C GLU A 377 -9.50 17.79 -25.82
N SER A 378 -9.68 16.55 -25.38
CA SER A 378 -10.62 16.18 -24.30
C SER A 378 -10.27 16.88 -22.98
N PHE A 379 -9.01 16.80 -22.51
CA PHE A 379 -8.51 17.51 -21.33
C PHE A 379 -8.65 19.04 -21.49
N ARG A 380 -8.27 19.60 -22.64
CA ARG A 380 -8.40 21.05 -22.91
C ARG A 380 -9.86 21.51 -22.85
N LYS A 381 -10.79 20.72 -23.36
CA LYS A 381 -12.24 21.00 -23.34
C LYS A 381 -12.80 20.95 -21.91
N VAL A 382 -12.44 19.93 -21.13
CA VAL A 382 -12.85 19.83 -19.71
C VAL A 382 -12.22 20.93 -18.86
N ASN A 383 -10.92 21.22 -19.01
CA ASN A 383 -10.26 22.34 -18.32
C ASN A 383 -10.84 23.70 -18.71
N ALA A 384 -11.22 23.91 -19.98
CA ALA A 384 -11.91 25.12 -20.41
C ALA A 384 -13.28 25.28 -19.72
N PHE A 385 -14.03 24.19 -19.49
CA PHE A 385 -15.22 24.23 -18.65
C PHE A 385 -14.89 24.53 -17.18
N ILE A 386 -13.94 23.80 -16.56
CA ILE A 386 -13.53 23.97 -15.16
C ILE A 386 -13.17 25.43 -14.87
N ARG A 387 -12.41 26.08 -15.76
CA ARG A 387 -11.99 27.48 -15.64
C ARG A 387 -13.14 28.51 -15.69
N THR A 388 -14.37 28.11 -16.02
CA THR A 388 -15.59 28.95 -15.91
C THR A 388 -16.33 28.81 -14.57
N GLN A 389 -15.93 27.85 -13.74
CA GLN A 389 -16.56 27.51 -12.46
C GLN A 389 -15.76 28.07 -11.27
N PRO A 390 -16.26 27.99 -10.02
CA PRO A 390 -15.40 28.06 -8.84
C PRO A 390 -14.33 26.94 -8.93
N HIS A 391 -13.07 27.33 -9.08
CA HIS A 391 -11.98 26.40 -9.36
C HIS A 391 -10.64 26.88 -8.80
N ILE A 392 -9.68 25.95 -8.72
CA ILE A 392 -8.25 26.23 -8.51
C ILE A 392 -7.48 25.62 -9.69
N ASP A 393 -6.66 26.43 -10.37
CA ASP A 393 -5.97 26.00 -11.59
C ASP A 393 -4.63 25.30 -11.30
N VAL A 394 -4.72 24.08 -10.78
CA VAL A 394 -3.54 23.23 -10.47
C VAL A 394 -2.81 22.72 -11.71
N ALA A 395 -3.44 22.73 -12.89
CA ALA A 395 -2.84 22.30 -14.15
C ALA A 395 -1.90 23.35 -14.77
N ALA A 396 -2.18 24.65 -14.58
CA ALA A 396 -1.44 25.74 -15.24
C ALA A 396 0.10 25.69 -15.09
N PRO A 397 0.70 25.33 -13.94
CA PRO A 397 2.15 25.17 -13.82
C PRO A 397 2.74 24.13 -14.76
N PHE A 398 1.98 23.07 -15.07
CA PHE A 398 2.41 21.93 -15.89
C PHE A 398 2.10 22.13 -17.38
N GLU A 399 0.94 22.73 -17.70
CA GLU A 399 0.64 23.21 -19.07
C GLU A 399 1.70 24.21 -19.57
N ALA A 400 2.34 24.96 -18.66
CA ALA A 400 3.46 25.85 -18.99
C ALA A 400 4.80 25.13 -19.28
N MET A 401 4.93 23.84 -18.94
CA MET A 401 6.14 23.04 -19.19
C MET A 401 6.12 22.39 -20.59
N GLY A 402 4.93 22.12 -21.14
CA GLY A 402 4.78 21.51 -22.46
C GLY A 402 3.37 20.96 -22.74
N PRO A 403 3.18 20.34 -23.91
CA PRO A 403 1.91 19.69 -24.28
C PRO A 403 1.69 18.33 -23.59
N GLU A 404 2.74 17.78 -22.97
CA GLU A 404 2.76 16.52 -22.23
C GLU A 404 3.44 16.75 -20.87
N LEU A 405 3.12 15.91 -19.89
CA LEU A 405 3.71 16.00 -18.56
C LEU A 405 5.19 15.56 -18.60
N PRO A 406 6.15 16.35 -18.05
CA PRO A 406 7.54 15.91 -17.95
C PRO A 406 7.69 14.68 -17.06
N THR A 407 8.61 13.77 -17.41
CA THR A 407 8.89 12.54 -16.65
C THR A 407 9.35 12.84 -15.21
N GLU A 408 9.96 14.00 -14.98
CA GLU A 408 10.37 14.49 -13.65
C GLU A 408 9.19 14.97 -12.78
N MET A 409 8.00 15.12 -13.36
CA MET A 409 6.76 15.47 -12.66
C MET A 409 5.88 14.25 -12.41
N ALA A 410 5.92 13.22 -13.27
CA ALA A 410 5.36 11.90 -13.02
C ALA A 410 6.13 10.87 -13.88
N LEU A 411 6.89 9.98 -13.23
CA LEU A 411 7.66 8.95 -13.92
C LEU A 411 6.77 8.04 -14.78
N ASP A 412 5.58 7.71 -14.28
CA ASP A 412 4.59 6.86 -14.95
C ASP A 412 3.68 7.63 -15.93
N GLY A 413 3.88 8.95 -16.05
CA GLY A 413 3.12 9.82 -16.93
C GLY A 413 1.72 10.22 -16.45
N LEU A 414 1.28 9.78 -15.26
CA LEU A 414 -0.07 10.03 -14.73
C LEU A 414 -0.08 10.48 -13.27
N HIS A 415 0.59 9.74 -12.38
CA HIS A 415 0.55 10.00 -10.94
C HIS A 415 1.73 10.88 -10.53
N GLY A 416 1.44 12.12 -10.14
CA GLY A 416 2.46 13.10 -9.81
C GLY A 416 3.47 12.62 -8.77
N ASP A 417 4.76 12.79 -9.08
CA ASP A 417 5.85 12.57 -8.15
C ASP A 417 5.91 13.72 -7.12
N VAL A 418 6.77 13.57 -6.11
CA VAL A 418 6.98 14.56 -5.04
C VAL A 418 7.09 16.02 -5.54
N PRO A 419 7.80 16.36 -6.64
CA PRO A 419 7.84 17.73 -7.16
C PRO A 419 6.46 18.24 -7.60
N MET A 420 5.70 17.43 -8.33
CA MET A 420 4.35 17.77 -8.80
C MET A 420 3.38 17.92 -7.64
N LYS A 421 3.37 16.97 -6.69
CA LYS A 421 2.47 17.00 -5.52
C LYS A 421 2.74 18.23 -4.63
N ARG A 422 4.01 18.67 -4.51
CA ARG A 422 4.39 19.93 -3.83
C ARG A 422 3.88 21.17 -4.55
N ILE A 423 3.98 21.21 -5.88
CA ILE A 423 3.46 22.33 -6.69
C ILE A 423 1.92 22.39 -6.55
N MET A 424 1.22 21.27 -6.72
CA MET A 424 -0.23 21.18 -6.56
C MET A 424 -0.68 21.64 -5.16
N GLY A 425 -0.08 21.09 -4.09
CA GLY A 425 -0.44 21.44 -2.71
C GLY A 425 -0.20 22.92 -2.37
N ARG A 426 0.86 23.54 -2.93
CA ARG A 426 1.06 24.99 -2.83
C ARG A 426 -0.02 25.77 -3.58
N VAL A 427 -0.29 25.46 -4.84
CA VAL A 427 -1.33 26.16 -5.62
C VAL A 427 -2.70 26.04 -4.96
N ILE A 428 -3.02 24.89 -4.37
CA ILE A 428 -4.23 24.70 -3.56
C ILE A 428 -4.17 25.62 -2.31
N SER A 429 -3.08 25.61 -1.54
CA SER A 429 -2.94 26.43 -0.33
C SER A 429 -3.08 27.94 -0.60
N ASP A 430 -2.50 28.41 -1.71
CA ASP A 430 -2.50 29.82 -2.09
C ASP A 430 -3.91 30.34 -2.42
N HIS A 431 -4.83 29.47 -2.86
CA HIS A 431 -6.19 29.83 -3.31
C HIS A 431 -7.35 29.28 -2.47
N ILE A 432 -7.18 28.18 -1.73
CA ILE A 432 -8.29 27.50 -1.04
C ILE A 432 -9.00 28.39 -0.01
N ARG A 433 -8.27 29.36 0.56
CA ARG A 433 -8.78 30.35 1.51
C ARG A 433 -9.86 31.28 0.93
N GLU A 434 -10.02 31.31 -0.39
CA GLU A 434 -11.11 32.01 -1.09
C GLU A 434 -12.45 31.25 -0.97
N PHE A 435 -12.43 29.98 -0.54
CA PHE A 435 -13.57 29.05 -0.52
C PHE A 435 -13.87 28.46 0.87
N LEU A 436 -13.45 29.11 1.97
CA LEU A 436 -13.63 28.69 3.37
C LEU A 436 -14.47 29.67 4.20
#